data_AF-A0AA40YKH3-F1
#
_entry.id   AF-A0AA40YKH3-F1
#
_cell.length_a   1.000
_cell.length_b   1.000
_cell.length_c   1.000
_cell.angle_alpha   90.00
_cell.angle_beta   90.00
_cell.angle_gamma   90.00
#
_symmetry.space_group_name_H-M   'P 1'
#
loop_
_entity.id
_entity.type
_entity.pdbx_description
1 polymer ?
#
loop_
_entity_poly.entity_id
_entity_poly.type
_entity_poly.pdbx_seq_one_letter_code
_entity_poly.pdbx_strand_id
1 'polypeptide(L)'
;MPKRTIWLAAGVVVLAGTGVTAVSVTGGSGGSGADDASRPAQAHTLSLDGKDPKKRELPRTDTQMFSLVGVSWEDSADDFEGTAQIRTRGAESGTWTDWRDLDFGIRAPETEEGDAARVRGASEPLWVGPSDAVEARVVAGGKETAVPDALRLDMIDPGDEKAGKGQGKGGGKGGNGKGNGQGQPSTEPGTGESATATAGATPSGEDADPTAAPEEPAEPTQEPTEAPATEQPAPSDAPAPSEEPAQEPTATEPDAPAPSEEPTTEPAVPSEEPTAPAPSDTPTQEPTEDPASPAPSEEPATEPTPAPTAEPTTEPSAGPDPSGSTSPAAPAAPAAPAIVSRADWGADESLVADPPSYLDTVDAVFVHHTAGTNDYDCADSAAIVRGILTYHVETNGWNDIGYNFFVDKCGTVFEGRAGGVDKPVRGAHTYGFNGYSAGVSLLGDYENGGTPTAAAKQAIADLSAWKLGLHGVDPEAKVTLTAAGDTGVYDTGEQATLNTISGHRDGYATLCPGAALYSALPEIRGAAGASVYADRPEK
;
A
#
# COMPACT_ATOMS: atom_id res chain seq x y z
N MET A 1 -4.17 -61.15 36.99
CA MET A 1 -3.62 -60.02 36.21
C MET A 1 -4.44 -59.91 34.93
N PRO A 2 -4.74 -58.69 34.43
CA PRO A 2 -5.68 -58.49 33.32
C PRO A 2 -5.17 -59.05 31.99
N LYS A 3 -6.10 -59.40 31.08
CA LYS A 3 -5.80 -60.00 29.78
C LYS A 3 -5.38 -58.93 28.76
N ARG A 4 -4.37 -59.24 27.94
CA ARG A 4 -4.13 -58.54 26.68
C ARG A 4 -5.22 -58.93 25.66
N THR A 5 -5.71 -57.96 24.90
CA THR A 5 -6.40 -58.20 23.63
C THR A 5 -5.88 -57.17 22.63
N ILE A 6 -5.27 -57.65 21.55
CA ILE A 6 -4.79 -56.82 20.45
C ILE A 6 -5.96 -56.70 19.46
N TRP A 7 -6.26 -55.50 19.01
CA TRP A 7 -7.16 -55.28 17.88
C TRP A 7 -6.35 -54.88 16.65
N LEU A 8 -6.59 -55.57 15.54
CA LEU A 8 -6.09 -55.14 14.23
C LEU A 8 -7.00 -54.03 13.70
N ALA A 9 -6.39 -52.91 13.29
CA ALA A 9 -7.05 -51.99 12.38
C ALA A 9 -6.91 -52.54 10.96
N ALA A 10 -8.02 -53.03 10.37
CA ALA A 10 -8.06 -53.35 8.96
C ALA A 10 -8.29 -52.06 8.16
N GLY A 11 -7.38 -51.74 7.23
CA GLY A 11 -7.57 -50.62 6.32
C GLY A 11 -8.69 -50.89 5.32
N VAL A 12 -9.55 -49.88 5.08
CA VAL A 12 -10.53 -49.89 4.00
C VAL A 12 -10.23 -48.71 3.09
N VAL A 13 -9.73 -48.99 1.88
CA VAL A 13 -9.65 -47.99 0.81
C VAL A 13 -11.05 -47.80 0.24
N VAL A 14 -11.60 -46.60 0.34
CA VAL A 14 -12.87 -46.23 -0.30
C VAL A 14 -12.56 -45.44 -1.56
N LEU A 15 -12.63 -46.11 -2.72
CA LEU A 15 -12.64 -45.46 -4.03
C LEU A 15 -14.07 -45.05 -4.38
N ALA A 16 -14.42 -43.83 -4.01
CA ALA A 16 -15.54 -43.04 -4.53
C ALA A 16 -15.15 -41.56 -4.38
N GLY A 17 -15.48 -40.64 -5.28
CA GLY A 17 -16.35 -40.73 -6.44
C GLY A 17 -17.02 -39.37 -6.62
N THR A 18 -16.98 -38.78 -7.81
CA THR A 18 -17.40 -37.38 -8.05
C THR A 18 -18.83 -37.10 -7.57
N GLY A 19 -18.98 -36.21 -6.58
CA GLY A 19 -20.27 -35.81 -6.02
C GLY A 19 -20.19 -34.52 -5.22
N VAL A 20 -20.58 -33.40 -5.83
CA VAL A 20 -20.69 -32.09 -5.16
C VAL A 20 -21.78 -32.16 -4.09
N THR A 21 -21.42 -31.92 -2.83
CA THR A 21 -22.35 -31.97 -1.69
C THR A 21 -22.95 -30.59 -1.44
N ALA A 22 -23.98 -30.24 -2.21
CA ALA A 22 -24.73 -29.00 -2.01
C ALA A 22 -25.51 -29.03 -0.68
N VAL A 23 -24.99 -28.36 0.36
CA VAL A 23 -25.68 -28.23 1.65
C VAL A 23 -26.76 -27.15 1.54
N SER A 24 -28.00 -27.59 1.29
CA SER A 24 -29.17 -26.69 1.22
C SER A 24 -29.56 -26.20 2.62
N VAL A 25 -29.04 -25.04 3.03
CA VAL A 25 -29.50 -24.36 4.26
C VAL A 25 -30.91 -23.84 4.02
N THR A 26 -31.91 -24.48 4.63
CA THR A 26 -33.30 -24.02 4.57
C THR A 26 -33.50 -22.82 5.49
N GLY A 27 -33.79 -21.66 4.92
CA GLY A 27 -33.95 -20.40 5.65
C GLY A 27 -35.10 -20.41 6.66
N GLY A 28 -34.77 -20.40 7.95
CA GLY A 28 -35.73 -20.19 9.03
C GLY A 28 -36.04 -18.70 9.20
N SER A 29 -37.19 -18.24 8.71
CA SER A 29 -37.64 -16.86 8.91
C SER A 29 -38.10 -16.64 10.36
N GLY A 30 -37.45 -15.73 11.09
CA GLY A 30 -37.88 -15.33 12.42
C GLY A 30 -36.81 -14.67 13.30
N GLY A 31 -36.67 -13.35 13.19
CA GLY A 31 -35.85 -12.56 14.13
C GLY A 31 -35.21 -11.33 13.49
N SER A 32 -35.82 -10.15 13.65
CA SER A 32 -35.21 -8.88 13.24
C SER A 32 -34.17 -8.43 14.27
N GLY A 33 -33.00 -9.06 14.22
CA GLY A 33 -31.77 -8.62 14.87
C GLY A 33 -30.66 -8.59 13.85
N ALA A 34 -30.48 -7.46 13.18
CA ALA A 34 -29.27 -7.23 12.39
C ALA A 34 -28.13 -6.94 13.37
N ASP A 35 -27.19 -7.86 13.50
CA ASP A 35 -26.03 -7.66 14.37
C ASP A 35 -25.17 -6.51 13.82
N ASP A 36 -24.79 -5.59 14.72
CA ASP A 36 -23.97 -4.39 14.46
C ASP A 36 -22.48 -4.78 14.32
N ALA A 37 -22.22 -5.74 13.43
CA ALA A 37 -20.97 -6.46 13.27
C ALA A 37 -20.35 -6.17 11.90
N SER A 38 -19.13 -5.63 11.92
CA SER A 38 -18.23 -5.58 10.77
C SER A 38 -18.12 -6.95 10.12
N ARG A 39 -18.26 -6.99 8.80
CA ARG A 39 -17.99 -8.15 7.98
C ARG A 39 -16.47 -8.25 7.81
N PRO A 40 -15.79 -9.28 8.36
CA PRO A 40 -14.33 -9.40 8.24
C PRO A 40 -13.91 -9.60 6.77
N ALA A 41 -12.68 -9.23 6.46
CA ALA A 41 -12.06 -9.54 5.19
C ALA A 41 -11.87 -11.07 5.03
N GLN A 42 -11.86 -11.57 3.79
CA GLN A 42 -11.78 -13.00 3.49
C GLN A 42 -11.02 -13.26 2.18
N ALA A 43 -10.06 -14.19 2.20
CA ALA A 43 -9.51 -14.76 0.97
C ALA A 43 -10.39 -15.87 0.37
N HIS A 44 -10.45 -15.90 -0.96
CA HIS A 44 -11.15 -16.88 -1.79
C HIS A 44 -10.23 -17.35 -2.92
N THR A 45 -9.89 -18.64 -2.95
CA THR A 45 -8.87 -19.17 -3.88
C THR A 45 -9.46 -20.09 -4.94
N LEU A 46 -9.02 -19.95 -6.20
CA LEU A 46 -9.34 -20.87 -7.30
C LEU A 46 -8.06 -21.43 -7.94
N SER A 47 -7.93 -22.76 -8.02
CA SER A 47 -6.80 -23.41 -8.70
C SER A 47 -6.75 -23.05 -10.18
N LEU A 48 -5.57 -22.67 -10.68
CA LEU A 48 -5.33 -22.42 -12.10
C LEU A 48 -4.81 -23.72 -12.73
N ASP A 49 -5.69 -24.71 -12.85
CA ASP A 49 -5.37 -26.03 -13.38
C ASP A 49 -5.15 -26.02 -14.91
N GLY A 50 -4.27 -26.89 -15.41
CA GLY A 50 -3.97 -26.97 -16.85
C GLY A 50 -3.12 -28.17 -17.25
N LYS A 51 -3.09 -28.45 -18.57
CA LYS A 51 -2.30 -29.55 -19.17
C LYS A 51 -1.17 -29.06 -20.08
N ASP A 52 -1.22 -27.80 -20.49
CA ASP A 52 -0.11 -27.15 -21.21
C ASP A 52 0.89 -26.65 -20.15
N PRO A 53 2.14 -27.13 -20.13
CA PRO A 53 3.11 -26.69 -19.12
C PRO A 53 3.30 -25.16 -19.16
N LYS A 54 3.25 -24.53 -20.33
CA LYS A 54 3.51 -23.10 -20.54
C LYS A 54 2.32 -22.19 -20.22
N LYS A 55 1.15 -22.74 -19.88
CA LYS A 55 -0.09 -21.97 -19.79
C LYS A 55 -1.07 -22.51 -18.76
N ARG A 56 -1.75 -21.62 -18.01
CA ARG A 56 -2.98 -21.92 -17.27
C ARG A 56 -4.06 -20.91 -17.64
N GLU A 57 -5.32 -21.34 -17.65
CA GLU A 57 -6.47 -20.48 -17.94
C GLU A 57 -7.65 -20.85 -17.04
N LEU A 58 -8.22 -19.84 -16.39
CA LEU A 58 -9.52 -19.89 -15.74
C LEU A 58 -10.53 -19.24 -16.70
N PRO A 59 -11.45 -20.02 -17.31
CA PRO A 59 -12.55 -19.45 -18.09
C PRO A 59 -13.47 -18.63 -17.18
N ARG A 60 -14.37 -17.83 -17.79
CA ARG A 60 -15.36 -17.01 -17.06
C ARG A 60 -16.08 -17.83 -15.99
N THR A 61 -15.80 -17.51 -14.74
CA THR A 61 -16.27 -18.23 -13.57
C THR A 61 -16.96 -17.25 -12.64
N ASP A 62 -18.23 -17.50 -12.31
CA ASP A 62 -18.95 -16.78 -11.26
C ASP A 62 -18.38 -17.14 -9.88
N THR A 63 -18.26 -16.15 -8.99
CA THR A 63 -17.56 -16.28 -7.70
C THR A 63 -18.41 -15.75 -6.54
N GLN A 64 -17.86 -15.84 -5.33
CA GLN A 64 -18.22 -14.92 -4.25
C GLN A 64 -17.82 -13.48 -4.62
N MET A 65 -18.29 -12.50 -3.85
CA MET A 65 -17.84 -11.11 -4.02
C MET A 65 -16.36 -10.97 -3.66
N PHE A 66 -15.66 -10.09 -4.39
CA PHE A 66 -14.29 -9.67 -4.10
C PHE A 66 -14.06 -8.24 -4.61
N SER A 67 -13.00 -7.58 -4.18
CA SER A 67 -12.61 -6.24 -4.71
C SER A 67 -11.14 -6.10 -5.05
N LEU A 68 -10.34 -7.11 -4.71
CA LEU A 68 -8.91 -7.19 -4.98
C LEU A 68 -8.58 -8.62 -5.44
N VAL A 69 -7.63 -8.76 -6.38
CA VAL A 69 -7.24 -10.06 -6.95
C VAL A 69 -5.75 -10.12 -7.28
N GLY A 70 -5.14 -11.27 -7.08
CA GLY A 70 -3.78 -11.57 -7.50
C GLY A 70 -3.60 -13.05 -7.83
N VAL A 71 -2.36 -13.47 -8.12
CA VAL A 71 -2.01 -14.84 -8.51
C VAL A 71 -0.82 -15.31 -7.68
N SER A 72 -0.90 -16.50 -7.08
CA SER A 72 0.18 -17.07 -6.26
C SER A 72 0.56 -18.51 -6.63
N TRP A 73 1.79 -18.90 -6.34
CA TRP A 73 2.37 -20.23 -6.57
C TRP A 73 3.08 -20.77 -5.31
N GLU A 74 3.46 -22.07 -5.29
CA GLU A 74 3.90 -22.74 -4.05
C GLU A 74 5.34 -22.43 -3.62
N ASP A 75 6.29 -22.25 -4.53
CA ASP A 75 7.66 -21.88 -4.17
C ASP A 75 7.86 -20.35 -4.24
N SER A 76 8.27 -19.73 -3.14
CA SER A 76 8.52 -18.29 -3.05
C SER A 76 9.94 -17.86 -3.44
N ALA A 77 10.83 -18.82 -3.74
CA ALA A 77 12.18 -18.55 -4.23
C ALA A 77 12.25 -18.47 -5.78
N ASP A 78 11.28 -19.07 -6.48
CA ASP A 78 11.18 -19.04 -7.95
C ASP A 78 10.68 -17.69 -8.48
N ASP A 79 11.60 -16.90 -9.04
CA ASP A 79 11.29 -15.66 -9.79
C ASP A 79 10.63 -15.99 -11.15
N PHE A 80 9.34 -15.69 -11.30
CA PHE A 80 8.58 -16.07 -12.50
C PHE A 80 8.73 -15.07 -13.66
N GLU A 81 9.59 -15.37 -14.64
CA GLU A 81 9.58 -14.68 -15.95
C GLU A 81 8.29 -15.05 -16.74
N GLY A 82 7.23 -14.25 -16.65
CA GLY A 82 5.99 -14.51 -17.36
C GLY A 82 4.97 -13.37 -17.40
N THR A 83 3.73 -13.72 -17.70
CA THR A 83 2.60 -12.77 -17.74
C THR A 83 1.35 -13.43 -17.16
N ALA A 84 0.82 -12.87 -16.07
CA ALA A 84 -0.55 -13.11 -15.65
C ALA A 84 -1.44 -11.94 -16.11
N GLN A 85 -2.61 -12.28 -16.62
CA GLN A 85 -3.63 -11.33 -17.06
C GLN A 85 -4.97 -11.76 -16.49
N ILE A 86 -5.72 -10.79 -15.95
CA ILE A 86 -7.05 -10.99 -15.39
C ILE A 86 -8.05 -10.00 -16.01
N ARG A 87 -9.32 -10.36 -15.95
CA ARG A 87 -10.44 -9.43 -16.07
C ARG A 87 -11.59 -9.88 -15.18
N THR A 88 -12.38 -8.94 -14.69
CA THR A 88 -13.50 -9.24 -13.78
C THR A 88 -14.82 -8.78 -14.37
N ARG A 89 -15.92 -9.29 -13.82
CA ARG A 89 -17.26 -8.70 -13.98
C ARG A 89 -17.53 -7.81 -12.77
N GLY A 90 -17.86 -6.54 -13.00
CA GLY A 90 -18.30 -5.63 -11.94
C GLY A 90 -19.69 -6.04 -11.42
N ALA A 91 -19.81 -6.21 -10.11
CA ALA A 91 -20.99 -6.78 -9.45
C ALA A 91 -22.28 -5.97 -9.68
N GLU A 92 -22.19 -4.63 -9.67
CA GLU A 92 -23.34 -3.75 -9.93
C GLU A 92 -23.65 -3.59 -11.42
N SER A 93 -22.62 -3.62 -12.27
CA SER A 93 -22.73 -3.29 -13.70
C SER A 93 -22.99 -4.50 -14.59
N GLY A 94 -22.77 -5.72 -14.08
CA GLY A 94 -22.79 -6.97 -14.86
C GLY A 94 -21.77 -7.00 -16.01
N THR A 95 -20.86 -6.01 -16.06
CA THR A 95 -20.03 -5.73 -17.24
C THR A 95 -18.61 -6.21 -17.01
N TRP A 96 -18.02 -6.84 -18.03
CA TRP A 96 -16.64 -7.32 -18.00
C TRP A 96 -15.66 -6.20 -18.31
N THR A 97 -14.56 -6.13 -17.55
CA THR A 97 -13.43 -5.25 -17.88
C THR A 97 -12.69 -5.75 -19.13
N ASP A 98 -11.88 -4.87 -19.72
CA ASP A 98 -10.75 -5.32 -20.54
C ASP A 98 -9.73 -6.10 -19.71
N TRP A 99 -8.81 -6.78 -20.39
CA TRP A 99 -7.71 -7.50 -19.74
C TRP A 99 -6.72 -6.51 -19.12
N ARG A 100 -6.30 -6.79 -17.89
CA ARG A 100 -5.25 -6.08 -17.15
C ARG A 100 -4.12 -7.07 -16.82
N ASP A 101 -2.88 -6.61 -16.94
CA ASP A 101 -1.70 -7.36 -16.48
C ASP A 101 -1.63 -7.34 -14.94
N LEU A 102 -0.96 -8.33 -14.36
CA LEU A 102 -0.52 -8.34 -12.96
C LEU A 102 1.01 -8.21 -12.92
N ASP A 103 1.52 -7.38 -12.02
CA ASP A 103 2.96 -7.19 -11.80
C ASP A 103 3.52 -8.31 -10.90
N PHE A 104 4.76 -8.75 -11.14
CA PHE A 104 5.44 -9.79 -10.36
C PHE A 104 6.68 -9.28 -9.60
N GLY A 105 6.91 -7.95 -9.56
CA GLY A 105 8.06 -7.31 -8.91
C GLY A 105 8.04 -7.31 -7.37
N ILE A 106 7.33 -8.27 -6.75
CA ILE A 106 7.23 -8.47 -5.30
C ILE A 106 7.95 -9.78 -4.93
N ARG A 107 8.77 -9.73 -3.88
CA ARG A 107 9.54 -10.88 -3.36
C ARG A 107 9.28 -11.06 -1.87
N ALA A 108 9.33 -12.31 -1.39
CA ALA A 108 9.35 -12.58 0.05
C ALA A 108 10.53 -11.87 0.73
N PRO A 109 10.39 -11.37 1.98
CA PRO A 109 11.44 -10.60 2.66
C PRO A 109 12.68 -11.46 2.99
N GLU A 110 13.86 -10.84 3.06
CA GLU A 110 15.16 -11.49 3.26
C GLU A 110 15.42 -12.01 4.70
N THR A 111 14.41 -12.57 5.36
CA THR A 111 14.44 -12.96 6.78
C THR A 111 13.66 -14.26 7.03
N GLU A 112 13.71 -14.79 8.26
CA GLU A 112 12.95 -15.98 8.69
C GLU A 112 11.44 -15.90 8.42
N GLU A 113 10.89 -14.68 8.25
CA GLU A 113 9.51 -14.45 7.79
C GLU A 113 9.26 -14.98 6.36
N GLY A 114 10.22 -14.77 5.45
CA GLY A 114 10.15 -15.19 4.03
C GLY A 114 10.58 -16.63 3.80
N ASP A 115 11.46 -17.17 4.66
CA ASP A 115 11.88 -18.58 4.66
C ASP A 115 10.80 -19.54 5.25
N ALA A 116 9.71 -19.00 5.81
CA ALA A 116 8.70 -19.80 6.47
C ALA A 116 7.90 -20.66 5.46
N ALA A 117 7.75 -21.97 5.74
CA ALA A 117 7.12 -22.96 4.85
C ALA A 117 5.59 -22.81 4.59
N ARG A 118 5.05 -21.61 4.83
CA ARG A 118 3.69 -21.15 4.48
C ARG A 118 3.69 -20.03 3.42
N VAL A 119 4.87 -19.45 3.16
CA VAL A 119 5.07 -18.33 2.24
C VAL A 119 4.90 -18.80 0.80
N ARG A 120 4.43 -17.91 -0.07
CA ARG A 120 4.16 -18.18 -1.48
C ARG A 120 4.74 -17.08 -2.36
N GLY A 121 5.20 -17.47 -3.55
CA GLY A 121 5.43 -16.50 -4.62
C GLY A 121 4.08 -15.94 -5.09
N ALA A 122 4.02 -14.64 -5.39
CA ALA A 122 2.78 -13.95 -5.70
C ALA A 122 2.98 -12.79 -6.68
N SER A 123 1.90 -12.36 -7.33
CA SER A 123 1.84 -11.04 -7.97
C SER A 123 1.61 -9.94 -6.94
N GLU A 124 1.88 -8.69 -7.31
CA GLU A 124 1.26 -7.54 -6.63
C GLU A 124 -0.28 -7.66 -6.71
N PRO A 125 -1.02 -7.21 -5.68
CA PRO A 125 -2.47 -7.34 -5.62
C PRO A 125 -3.21 -6.21 -6.35
N LEU A 126 -4.07 -6.56 -7.30
CA LEU A 126 -4.79 -5.61 -8.14
C LEU A 126 -6.18 -5.29 -7.58
N TRP A 127 -6.42 -4.04 -7.17
CA TRP A 127 -7.78 -3.56 -6.91
C TRP A 127 -8.58 -3.47 -8.22
N VAL A 128 -9.78 -4.06 -8.18
CA VAL A 128 -10.74 -4.18 -9.29
C VAL A 128 -12.11 -3.59 -8.94
N GLY A 129 -12.34 -3.24 -7.68
CA GLY A 129 -13.66 -2.84 -7.17
C GLY A 129 -14.64 -4.03 -7.10
N PRO A 130 -15.85 -3.83 -6.53
CA PRO A 130 -16.81 -4.91 -6.29
C PRO A 130 -17.09 -5.76 -7.53
N SER A 131 -16.64 -7.01 -7.48
CA SER A 131 -16.62 -7.96 -8.59
C SER A 131 -17.21 -9.30 -8.18
N ASP A 132 -17.93 -9.96 -9.10
CA ASP A 132 -18.69 -11.20 -8.83
C ASP A 132 -18.43 -12.34 -9.84
N ALA A 133 -17.54 -12.11 -10.82
CA ALA A 133 -16.98 -13.15 -11.67
C ALA A 133 -15.58 -12.75 -12.17
N VAL A 134 -14.78 -13.74 -12.57
CA VAL A 134 -13.41 -13.56 -13.03
C VAL A 134 -13.06 -14.47 -14.21
N GLU A 135 -12.08 -14.03 -15.00
CA GLU A 135 -11.44 -14.77 -16.08
C GLU A 135 -9.95 -14.45 -16.02
N ALA A 136 -9.09 -15.47 -16.02
CA ALA A 136 -7.66 -15.31 -15.78
C ALA A 136 -6.82 -16.19 -16.72
N ARG A 137 -5.63 -15.73 -17.08
CA ARG A 137 -4.64 -16.51 -17.85
C ARG A 137 -3.24 -16.22 -17.37
N VAL A 138 -2.42 -17.26 -17.27
CA VAL A 138 -1.00 -17.18 -16.89
C VAL A 138 -0.18 -17.87 -17.98
N VAL A 139 0.85 -17.20 -18.48
CA VAL A 139 1.70 -17.65 -19.59
C VAL A 139 3.17 -17.53 -19.20
N ALA A 140 3.95 -18.59 -19.40
CA ALA A 140 5.40 -18.57 -19.23
C ALA A 140 6.08 -17.73 -20.31
N GLY A 141 6.91 -16.77 -19.90
CA GLY A 141 7.61 -15.81 -20.77
C GLY A 141 9.12 -16.04 -20.76
N GLY A 142 9.88 -15.05 -21.23
CA GLY A 142 11.35 -15.00 -21.11
C GLY A 142 12.06 -16.31 -21.49
N LYS A 143 12.80 -16.88 -20.54
CA LYS A 143 13.48 -18.18 -20.67
C LYS A 143 12.59 -19.37 -20.28
N GLU A 144 11.43 -19.12 -19.68
CA GLU A 144 10.69 -20.14 -18.97
C GLU A 144 10.02 -21.20 -19.85
N THR A 145 10.05 -22.43 -19.35
CA THR A 145 9.59 -23.61 -20.08
C THR A 145 8.26 -24.16 -19.55
N ALA A 146 7.90 -23.79 -18.33
CA ALA A 146 6.60 -24.03 -17.71
C ALA A 146 6.19 -22.78 -16.90
N VAL A 147 4.93 -22.74 -16.47
CA VAL A 147 4.50 -21.85 -15.38
C VAL A 147 4.63 -22.56 -14.02
N PRO A 148 4.79 -21.83 -12.89
CA PRO A 148 4.98 -22.41 -11.56
C PRO A 148 3.93 -23.44 -11.12
N ASP A 149 4.35 -24.32 -10.21
CA ASP A 149 3.49 -25.35 -9.63
C ASP A 149 2.54 -24.78 -8.55
N ALA A 150 1.40 -25.46 -8.40
CA ALA A 150 0.27 -25.07 -7.53
C ALA A 150 -0.14 -23.58 -7.67
N LEU A 151 -0.08 -23.08 -8.90
CA LEU A 151 -0.63 -21.80 -9.32
C LEU A 151 -2.13 -21.71 -9.00
N ARG A 152 -2.52 -20.62 -8.33
CA ARG A 152 -3.91 -20.30 -8.01
C ARG A 152 -4.19 -18.81 -8.19
N LEU A 153 -5.45 -18.48 -8.40
CA LEU A 153 -5.97 -17.13 -8.32
C LEU A 153 -6.42 -16.89 -6.87
N ASP A 154 -6.02 -15.77 -6.31
CA ASP A 154 -6.33 -15.34 -4.95
C ASP A 154 -7.20 -14.07 -5.03
N MET A 155 -8.45 -14.17 -4.58
CA MET A 155 -9.42 -13.06 -4.60
C MET A 155 -9.74 -12.67 -3.18
N ILE A 156 -9.69 -11.37 -2.86
CA ILE A 156 -9.93 -10.85 -1.52
C ILE A 156 -11.20 -10.02 -1.50
N ASP A 157 -12.11 -10.39 -0.61
CA ASP A 157 -13.16 -9.51 -0.11
C ASP A 157 -12.57 -8.67 1.05
N PRO A 158 -12.47 -7.33 0.93
CA PRO A 158 -11.81 -6.47 1.92
C PRO A 158 -12.64 -6.23 3.20
N GLY A 159 -13.88 -6.71 3.26
CA GLY A 159 -14.76 -6.55 4.40
C GLY A 159 -15.24 -5.11 4.65
N ASP A 160 -16.20 -5.00 5.57
CA ASP A 160 -16.80 -3.73 5.99
C ASP A 160 -16.30 -3.34 7.38
N GLU A 161 -15.98 -2.05 7.56
CA GLU A 161 -15.74 -1.48 8.88
C GLU A 161 -16.96 -1.62 9.80
N LYS A 162 -16.74 -1.58 11.12
CA LYS A 162 -17.85 -1.26 12.03
C LYS A 162 -18.25 0.18 11.79
N ALA A 163 -19.55 0.46 11.80
CA ALA A 163 -20.08 1.82 11.82
C ALA A 163 -19.84 2.50 13.20
N GLY A 164 -18.57 2.61 13.59
CA GLY A 164 -18.13 3.40 14.74
C GLY A 164 -18.62 4.83 14.58
N LYS A 165 -19.05 5.46 15.69
CA LYS A 165 -19.71 6.78 15.65
C LYS A 165 -18.71 7.94 15.50
N GLY A 166 -17.87 7.88 14.47
CA GLY A 166 -17.09 9.00 13.97
C GLY A 166 -18.03 10.10 13.46
N GLN A 167 -18.28 11.12 14.27
CA GLN A 167 -19.16 12.22 13.88
C GLN A 167 -18.47 13.13 12.84
N GLY A 168 -18.68 12.84 11.57
CA GLY A 168 -18.42 13.76 10.46
C GLY A 168 -19.31 15.01 10.53
N LYS A 169 -18.97 15.96 11.41
CA LYS A 169 -19.49 17.34 11.40
C LYS A 169 -18.40 18.34 11.79
N GLY A 170 -17.87 19.05 10.78
CA GLY A 170 -17.14 20.30 11.01
C GLY A 170 -18.05 21.33 11.68
N GLY A 171 -17.56 21.98 12.74
CA GLY A 171 -18.37 22.91 13.56
C GLY A 171 -17.67 23.28 14.86
N GLY A 172 -16.55 24.00 14.77
CA GLY A 172 -15.69 24.27 15.92
C GLY A 172 -16.31 25.15 17.00
N LYS A 173 -16.24 24.70 18.26
CA LYS A 173 -16.17 25.56 19.46
C LYS A 173 -15.50 24.79 20.60
N GLY A 174 -14.42 25.34 21.15
CA GLY A 174 -13.62 24.69 22.18
C GLY A 174 -14.25 24.73 23.58
N GLY A 175 -13.89 23.77 24.42
CA GLY A 175 -14.21 23.72 25.84
C GLY A 175 -13.16 22.89 26.60
N ASN A 176 -12.58 23.45 27.66
CA ASN A 176 -11.48 22.83 28.40
C ASN A 176 -11.93 21.59 29.20
N GLY A 177 -11.13 20.53 29.19
CA GLY A 177 -11.28 19.38 30.09
C GLY A 177 -9.93 18.83 30.54
N LYS A 178 -9.44 19.27 31.72
CA LYS A 178 -8.23 18.68 32.33
C LYS A 178 -8.59 17.38 33.04
N GLY A 179 -8.04 16.25 32.59
CA GLY A 179 -8.13 14.98 33.30
C GLY A 179 -7.11 14.88 34.44
N ASN A 180 -7.59 14.81 35.70
CA ASN A 180 -6.83 14.31 36.85
C ASN A 180 -7.78 14.16 38.05
N GLY A 181 -7.70 13.05 38.80
CA GLY A 181 -8.42 12.89 40.07
C GLY A 181 -9.16 11.55 40.24
N GLN A 182 -8.75 10.79 41.26
CA GLN A 182 -9.33 9.51 41.66
C GLN A 182 -10.55 9.70 42.59
N GLY A 183 -11.42 8.70 42.65
CA GLY A 183 -11.84 8.14 43.95
C GLY A 183 -13.09 8.71 44.67
N GLN A 184 -14.16 7.91 44.61
CA GLN A 184 -15.29 7.82 45.57
C GLN A 184 -16.36 8.94 45.65
N PRO A 185 -17.62 8.59 46.05
CA PRO A 185 -18.78 9.47 45.96
C PRO A 185 -19.23 10.12 47.28
N SER A 186 -20.09 11.13 47.20
CA SER A 186 -20.96 11.60 48.30
C SER A 186 -22.22 12.31 47.75
N THR A 187 -23.25 12.45 48.60
CA THR A 187 -24.66 12.65 48.23
C THR A 187 -25.13 14.10 48.00
N GLU A 188 -26.20 14.21 47.20
CA GLU A 188 -27.28 15.23 47.11
C GLU A 188 -27.72 15.96 48.41
N PRO A 189 -28.62 16.99 48.36
CA PRO A 189 -28.94 17.96 47.27
C PRO A 189 -29.23 19.44 47.74
N GLY A 190 -29.59 20.36 46.83
CA GLY A 190 -30.25 21.66 47.14
C GLY A 190 -30.22 22.67 45.96
N THR A 191 -31.31 22.94 45.20
CA THR A 191 -32.47 23.85 45.43
C THR A 191 -32.25 25.36 45.17
N GLY A 192 -33.11 25.96 44.33
CA GLY A 192 -33.19 27.40 43.97
C GLY A 192 -33.02 27.62 42.45
N GLU A 193 -34.06 27.93 41.65
CA GLU A 193 -34.77 29.21 41.47
C GLU A 193 -33.90 30.39 40.97
N SER A 194 -34.29 31.31 40.07
CA SER A 194 -35.30 31.42 38.98
C SER A 194 -35.63 32.92 38.78
N ALA A 195 -35.14 33.56 37.71
CA ALA A 195 -35.57 34.87 37.17
C ALA A 195 -34.92 35.06 35.77
N THR A 196 -35.51 35.53 34.65
CA THR A 196 -36.42 36.66 34.32
C THR A 196 -35.80 38.06 34.57
N ALA A 197 -35.77 39.03 33.65
CA ALA A 197 -36.17 39.11 32.24
C ALA A 197 -35.11 39.95 31.45
N THR A 198 -35.29 40.70 30.35
CA THR A 198 -36.44 41.41 29.72
C THR A 198 -36.22 41.52 28.20
N ALA A 199 -37.26 41.92 27.44
CA ALA A 199 -37.28 41.97 25.98
C ALA A 199 -36.96 43.35 25.36
N GLY A 200 -36.79 43.33 24.03
CA GLY A 200 -36.87 44.47 23.11
C GLY A 200 -36.41 44.06 21.71
N ALA A 201 -37.00 44.42 20.57
CA ALA A 201 -38.31 44.90 20.13
C ALA A 201 -38.13 45.25 18.63
N THR A 202 -39.09 44.88 17.79
CA THR A 202 -39.13 45.01 16.30
C THR A 202 -39.56 46.43 15.84
N PRO A 203 -39.78 46.77 14.54
CA PRO A 203 -39.75 46.02 13.25
C PRO A 203 -38.74 46.61 12.21
N SER A 204 -38.69 46.32 10.89
CA SER A 204 -39.54 45.58 9.89
C SER A 204 -38.63 44.85 8.88
N GLY A 205 -39.09 44.01 7.93
CA GLY A 205 -40.44 43.46 7.70
C GLY A 205 -40.96 43.66 6.26
N GLU A 206 -41.18 42.56 5.53
CA GLU A 206 -42.02 42.45 4.31
C GLU A 206 -42.45 40.96 4.14
N ASP A 207 -43.60 40.70 3.51
CA ASP A 207 -44.36 39.44 3.61
C ASP A 207 -44.25 38.50 2.38
N ALA A 208 -44.27 37.17 2.60
CA ALA A 208 -44.96 36.17 1.75
C ALA A 208 -44.89 34.73 2.30
N ASP A 209 -46.06 34.12 2.58
CA ASP A 209 -46.32 32.66 2.77
C ASP A 209 -47.88 32.50 2.77
N PRO A 210 -48.52 31.30 2.63
CA PRO A 210 -47.97 29.94 2.48
C PRO A 210 -48.64 29.08 1.38
N THR A 211 -48.35 27.76 1.44
CA THR A 211 -49.10 26.59 0.91
C THR A 211 -48.79 26.04 -0.49
N ALA A 212 -48.10 24.88 -0.51
CA ALA A 212 -48.58 23.64 -1.12
C ALA A 212 -47.79 22.44 -0.56
N ALA A 213 -48.42 21.26 -0.47
CA ALA A 213 -47.78 19.96 -0.23
C ALA A 213 -47.92 19.09 -1.50
N PRO A 214 -47.07 18.07 -1.73
CA PRO A 214 -47.07 17.32 -2.99
C PRO A 214 -48.18 16.25 -3.05
N GLU A 215 -48.62 15.94 -4.28
CA GLU A 215 -49.51 14.81 -4.60
C GLU A 215 -48.81 13.82 -5.56
N GLU A 216 -49.06 12.52 -5.37
CA GLU A 216 -48.72 11.46 -6.32
C GLU A 216 -49.74 11.35 -7.46
N PRO A 217 -49.40 10.64 -8.55
CA PRO A 217 -50.37 9.78 -9.22
C PRO A 217 -49.88 8.33 -9.37
N ALA A 218 -50.80 7.37 -9.22
CA ALA A 218 -50.52 5.94 -9.11
C ALA A 218 -50.55 5.14 -10.44
N GLU A 219 -50.10 3.88 -10.36
CA GLU A 219 -50.11 2.87 -11.43
C GLU A 219 -51.53 2.38 -11.82
N PRO A 220 -51.65 1.69 -12.98
CA PRO A 220 -52.70 0.71 -13.22
C PRO A 220 -52.15 -0.69 -13.61
N THR A 221 -52.35 -1.69 -12.74
CA THR A 221 -52.02 -3.11 -12.97
C THR A 221 -53.02 -3.81 -13.91
N GLN A 222 -52.58 -4.61 -14.90
CA GLN A 222 -53.40 -5.66 -15.55
C GLN A 222 -52.59 -6.88 -16.07
N GLU A 223 -53.06 -8.08 -15.73
CA GLU A 223 -52.73 -9.42 -16.27
C GLU A 223 -53.85 -10.40 -15.80
N PRO A 224 -53.95 -11.68 -16.23
CA PRO A 224 -53.31 -12.40 -17.37
C PRO A 224 -54.36 -13.17 -18.24
N THR A 225 -53.93 -14.09 -19.14
CA THR A 225 -54.56 -15.42 -19.48
C THR A 225 -53.90 -16.07 -20.73
N GLU A 226 -54.05 -17.39 -20.90
CA GLU A 226 -53.14 -18.31 -21.63
C GLU A 226 -53.53 -18.76 -23.07
N ALA A 227 -52.52 -19.31 -23.78
CA ALA A 227 -52.57 -20.49 -24.69
C ALA A 227 -53.28 -20.39 -26.08
N PRO A 228 -53.06 -21.33 -27.04
CA PRO A 228 -52.21 -22.55 -27.00
C PRO A 228 -51.14 -22.65 -28.13
N ALA A 229 -50.43 -23.79 -28.18
CA ALA A 229 -49.37 -24.10 -29.17
C ALA A 229 -49.80 -25.17 -30.21
N THR A 230 -49.01 -25.36 -31.28
CA THR A 230 -49.19 -26.48 -32.24
C THR A 230 -47.88 -27.03 -32.82
N GLU A 231 -47.92 -28.33 -33.15
CA GLU A 231 -46.86 -29.29 -33.53
C GLU A 231 -45.84 -28.98 -34.65
N GLN A 232 -44.75 -29.76 -34.61
CA GLN A 232 -43.73 -29.99 -35.64
C GLN A 232 -44.05 -31.28 -36.44
N PRO A 233 -43.65 -31.37 -37.74
CA PRO A 233 -43.21 -32.66 -38.28
C PRO A 233 -41.93 -32.60 -39.15
N ALA A 234 -41.32 -33.77 -39.38
CA ALA A 234 -40.19 -34.05 -40.30
C ALA A 234 -40.14 -35.58 -40.55
N PRO A 235 -39.27 -36.16 -41.41
CA PRO A 235 -38.52 -35.62 -42.56
C PRO A 235 -38.73 -36.42 -43.89
N SER A 236 -38.26 -35.88 -45.02
CA SER A 236 -37.99 -36.54 -46.33
C SER A 236 -37.37 -35.49 -47.29
N ASP A 237 -36.57 -35.79 -48.33
CA ASP A 237 -35.88 -37.04 -48.73
C ASP A 237 -34.68 -36.73 -49.68
N ALA A 238 -33.99 -37.76 -50.22
CA ALA A 238 -32.88 -37.62 -51.19
C ALA A 238 -33.22 -38.17 -52.60
N PRO A 239 -32.48 -37.79 -53.66
CA PRO A 239 -31.25 -38.56 -54.00
C PRO A 239 -30.08 -37.71 -54.57
N ALA A 240 -28.89 -38.33 -54.65
CA ALA A 240 -27.70 -37.80 -55.34
C ALA A 240 -27.68 -38.17 -56.85
N PRO A 241 -26.70 -37.67 -57.63
CA PRO A 241 -25.50 -38.49 -57.84
C PRO A 241 -24.16 -37.71 -57.74
N SER A 242 -23.06 -38.45 -57.92
CA SER A 242 -21.65 -38.03 -57.75
C SER A 242 -20.92 -37.91 -59.09
N GLU A 243 -19.89 -37.06 -59.20
CA GLU A 243 -18.63 -37.35 -59.90
C GLU A 243 -17.51 -36.35 -59.51
N GLU A 244 -16.27 -36.59 -59.95
CA GLU A 244 -15.02 -36.20 -59.27
C GLU A 244 -14.25 -35.01 -59.93
N PRO A 245 -12.96 -34.70 -59.68
CA PRO A 245 -12.55 -33.33 -59.32
C PRO A 245 -11.87 -32.54 -60.46
N ALA A 246 -11.86 -31.21 -60.32
CA ALA A 246 -11.13 -30.29 -61.21
C ALA A 246 -10.21 -29.32 -60.44
N GLN A 247 -9.04 -29.09 -61.02
CA GLN A 247 -7.85 -28.43 -60.44
C GLN A 247 -8.03 -26.92 -60.17
N GLU A 248 -7.21 -26.38 -59.27
CA GLU A 248 -7.10 -24.95 -58.99
C GLU A 248 -6.62 -24.12 -60.20
N PRO A 249 -7.23 -22.95 -60.46
CA PRO A 249 -6.61 -21.88 -61.23
C PRO A 249 -6.05 -20.79 -60.28
N THR A 250 -4.74 -20.59 -60.30
CA THR A 250 -4.09 -19.46 -59.62
C THR A 250 -4.60 -18.11 -60.14
N ALA A 251 -5.01 -17.21 -59.24
CA ALA A 251 -5.48 -15.87 -59.57
C ALA A 251 -4.75 -14.78 -58.76
N THR A 252 -3.94 -14.02 -59.49
CA THR A 252 -3.11 -12.86 -59.17
C THR A 252 -3.60 -11.91 -58.06
N GLU A 253 -2.66 -11.51 -57.21
CA GLU A 253 -2.75 -10.44 -56.21
C GLU A 253 -2.81 -9.03 -56.85
N PRO A 254 -3.61 -8.07 -56.34
CA PRO A 254 -3.64 -6.70 -56.85
C PRO A 254 -2.57 -5.81 -56.17
N ASP A 255 -1.82 -5.04 -56.98
CA ASP A 255 -0.73 -4.17 -56.51
C ASP A 255 -1.11 -3.19 -55.39
N ALA A 256 -0.26 -3.10 -54.36
CA ALA A 256 -0.23 -1.98 -53.42
C ALA A 256 0.68 -0.85 -53.94
N PRO A 257 0.30 0.44 -53.81
CA PRO A 257 1.11 1.56 -54.27
C PRO A 257 2.39 1.73 -53.43
N ALA A 258 3.51 2.04 -54.10
CA ALA A 258 4.82 2.18 -53.47
C ALA A 258 4.95 3.42 -52.56
N PRO A 259 5.80 3.36 -51.51
CA PRO A 259 6.15 4.53 -50.70
C PRO A 259 7.04 5.53 -51.48
N SER A 260 6.99 6.80 -51.08
CA SER A 260 7.76 7.90 -51.69
C SER A 260 9.20 7.96 -51.19
N GLU A 261 10.09 8.51 -52.02
CA GLU A 261 11.50 8.73 -51.70
C GLU A 261 11.70 9.90 -50.69
N GLU A 262 12.63 9.68 -49.74
CA GLU A 262 13.65 10.61 -49.18
C GLU A 262 13.34 12.12 -48.98
N PRO A 263 13.75 12.71 -47.82
CA PRO A 263 15.19 12.81 -47.53
C PRO A 263 15.62 12.47 -46.09
N THR A 264 16.71 11.70 -45.99
CA THR A 264 17.49 11.52 -44.76
C THR A 264 18.15 12.83 -44.32
N THR A 265 18.08 13.16 -43.02
CA THR A 265 18.85 14.27 -42.41
C THR A 265 19.64 13.77 -41.20
N GLU A 266 20.94 14.02 -41.22
CA GLU A 266 21.94 13.47 -40.29
C GLU A 266 22.25 14.46 -39.15
N PRO A 267 22.07 14.09 -37.86
CA PRO A 267 22.56 14.88 -36.73
C PRO A 267 24.04 14.58 -36.48
N ALA A 268 24.92 15.51 -36.82
CA ALA A 268 26.36 15.37 -36.58
C ALA A 268 26.68 15.45 -35.06
N VAL A 269 27.38 14.43 -34.54
CA VAL A 269 27.92 14.42 -33.17
C VAL A 269 29.37 14.90 -33.14
N PRO A 270 29.75 15.86 -32.26
CA PRO A 270 31.14 16.17 -32.00
C PRO A 270 31.74 15.13 -31.04
N SER A 271 32.72 14.36 -31.53
CA SER A 271 33.51 13.45 -30.70
C SER A 271 34.78 14.16 -30.20
N GLU A 272 34.89 14.41 -28.90
CA GLU A 272 36.15 14.79 -28.25
C GLU A 272 36.70 13.64 -27.41
N GLU A 273 37.97 13.31 -27.65
CA GLU A 273 38.66 12.14 -27.09
C GLU A 273 39.64 12.60 -25.98
N PRO A 274 39.48 12.15 -24.71
CA PRO A 274 40.42 12.48 -23.64
C PRO A 274 41.64 11.54 -23.66
N THR A 275 42.67 11.90 -24.42
CA THR A 275 43.93 11.16 -24.51
C THR A 275 44.59 10.93 -23.13
N ALA A 276 44.77 9.67 -22.73
CA ALA A 276 45.49 9.31 -21.52
C ALA A 276 47.03 9.47 -21.68
N PRO A 277 47.74 10.13 -20.75
CA PRO A 277 49.20 10.14 -20.73
C PRO A 277 49.77 8.86 -20.12
N ALA A 278 50.87 8.35 -20.72
CA ALA A 278 51.57 7.15 -20.26
C ALA A 278 52.43 7.38 -19.00
N PRO A 279 52.74 6.34 -18.21
CA PRO A 279 53.65 6.43 -17.05
C PRO A 279 55.12 6.63 -17.46
N SER A 280 55.96 7.04 -16.50
CA SER A 280 57.41 7.15 -16.66
C SER A 280 58.14 6.74 -15.37
N ASP A 281 59.36 6.20 -15.50
CA ASP A 281 59.95 5.27 -14.53
C ASP A 281 60.82 5.88 -13.41
N THR A 282 60.52 5.57 -12.13
CA THR A 282 61.47 5.42 -10.98
C THR A 282 62.36 6.62 -10.55
N PRO A 283 63.11 6.58 -9.41
CA PRO A 283 63.20 5.55 -8.35
C PRO A 283 62.98 6.02 -6.88
N THR A 284 62.62 5.06 -6.03
CA THR A 284 63.13 4.77 -4.67
C THR A 284 63.70 5.89 -3.76
N GLN A 285 63.08 6.04 -2.58
CA GLN A 285 63.78 5.84 -1.27
C GLN A 285 62.80 5.71 -0.09
N GLU A 286 63.12 4.79 0.83
CA GLU A 286 62.56 4.70 2.19
C GLU A 286 63.27 5.73 3.11
N PRO A 287 62.77 6.00 4.33
CA PRO A 287 63.22 5.17 5.46
C PRO A 287 62.15 4.86 6.53
N THR A 288 62.54 4.03 7.51
CA THR A 288 61.69 3.44 8.56
C THR A 288 62.14 3.92 9.97
N GLU A 289 61.37 3.59 11.02
CA GLU A 289 61.73 3.58 12.47
C GLU A 289 61.75 4.92 13.26
N ASP A 290 60.64 5.21 13.95
CA ASP A 290 60.41 5.14 15.43
C ASP A 290 61.63 5.15 16.42
N PRO A 291 61.43 5.33 17.75
CA PRO A 291 61.01 6.55 18.48
C PRO A 291 62.06 7.05 19.52
N ALA A 292 61.89 8.28 20.04
CA ALA A 292 62.46 8.68 21.34
C ALA A 292 61.72 9.86 22.01
N SER A 293 61.53 9.78 23.33
CA SER A 293 61.18 10.90 24.23
C SER A 293 62.35 11.13 25.21
N PRO A 294 62.56 12.35 25.74
CA PRO A 294 62.05 12.60 27.10
C PRO A 294 61.62 14.05 27.42
N ALA A 295 60.85 14.20 28.50
CA ALA A 295 60.62 15.45 29.26
C ALA A 295 61.60 15.52 30.49
N PRO A 296 61.49 16.41 31.50
CA PRO A 296 60.62 17.59 31.71
C PRO A 296 61.36 18.86 32.26
N SER A 297 60.64 19.98 32.44
CA SER A 297 60.94 21.09 33.41
C SER A 297 59.70 22.02 33.44
N GLU A 298 58.86 21.98 34.49
CA GLU A 298 58.85 22.80 35.73
C GLU A 298 58.15 24.18 35.61
N GLU A 299 57.27 24.47 36.57
CA GLU A 299 56.57 25.76 36.78
C GLU A 299 57.45 26.76 37.58
N PRO A 300 57.00 28.01 37.80
CA PRO A 300 56.20 28.24 39.02
C PRO A 300 55.05 29.27 38.88
N ALA A 301 53.99 29.10 39.67
CA ALA A 301 52.91 30.07 39.85
C ALA A 301 53.20 31.10 40.95
N THR A 302 52.57 32.30 40.88
CA THR A 302 52.56 33.29 41.98
C THR A 302 51.25 34.08 42.08
N GLU A 303 50.58 33.94 43.23
CA GLU A 303 49.58 34.82 43.86
C GLU A 303 49.98 34.98 45.36
N PRO A 304 49.28 35.71 46.28
CA PRO A 304 48.02 36.47 46.20
C PRO A 304 48.08 37.88 46.89
N THR A 305 46.93 38.41 47.38
CA THR A 305 46.75 39.36 48.53
C THR A 305 46.67 40.88 48.19
N PRO A 306 45.83 41.72 48.87
CA PRO A 306 44.39 41.62 49.21
C PRO A 306 43.58 42.92 48.88
N ALA A 307 42.29 43.00 49.28
CA ALA A 307 41.41 44.19 49.17
C ALA A 307 41.55 45.20 50.34
N PRO A 308 40.91 46.39 50.29
CA PRO A 308 39.63 46.53 51.02
C PRO A 308 38.54 47.51 50.47
N THR A 309 37.27 47.11 50.67
CA THR A 309 36.08 47.89 51.11
C THR A 309 35.78 49.32 50.63
N ALA A 310 34.61 49.50 49.98
CA ALA A 310 33.56 50.48 50.37
C ALA A 310 32.20 50.19 49.68
N GLU A 311 31.09 50.23 50.42
CA GLU A 311 29.72 50.37 49.88
C GLU A 311 29.33 51.86 49.80
N PRO A 312 28.26 52.22 49.06
CA PRO A 312 27.01 52.49 49.78
C PRO A 312 25.71 52.06 49.06
N THR A 313 24.67 51.83 49.88
CA THR A 313 23.30 51.48 49.48
C THR A 313 22.50 52.65 48.88
N THR A 314 21.80 52.45 47.76
CA THR A 314 20.52 53.13 47.45
C THR A 314 19.64 52.30 46.50
N GLU A 315 18.40 52.04 46.90
CA GLU A 315 17.27 51.61 46.07
C GLU A 315 15.97 52.20 46.66
N PRO A 316 14.84 52.27 45.92
CA PRO A 316 14.68 52.21 44.47
C PRO A 316 13.98 53.47 43.91
N SER A 317 13.90 53.60 42.58
CA SER A 317 12.98 54.54 41.92
C SER A 317 12.23 53.81 40.81
N ALA A 318 10.91 53.69 40.95
CA ALA A 318 10.08 52.95 39.99
C ALA A 318 10.02 53.67 38.63
N GLY A 319 10.63 53.06 37.61
CA GLY A 319 10.22 53.28 36.21
C GLY A 319 9.04 52.37 35.88
N PRO A 320 8.11 52.78 35.00
CA PRO A 320 7.03 51.92 34.57
C PRO A 320 7.56 50.77 33.70
N ASP A 321 7.07 49.55 33.95
CA ASP A 321 7.44 48.37 33.16
C ASP A 321 7.13 48.58 31.67
N PRO A 322 8.05 48.21 30.75
CA PRO A 322 7.70 48.04 29.34
C PRO A 322 6.78 46.83 29.24
N SER A 323 5.46 47.10 29.25
CA SER A 323 4.38 46.11 29.22
C SER A 323 4.72 44.93 28.32
N GLY A 324 4.79 43.73 28.90
CA GLY A 324 5.28 42.53 28.24
C GLY A 324 4.55 42.28 26.92
N SER A 325 5.27 42.40 25.80
CA SER A 325 4.75 42.08 24.48
C SER A 325 4.68 40.56 24.31
N THR A 326 3.64 39.96 24.89
CA THR A 326 3.21 38.60 24.54
C THR A 326 2.67 38.63 23.11
N SER A 327 3.58 38.65 22.13
CA SER A 327 3.24 38.21 20.78
C SER A 327 2.59 36.84 20.91
N PRO A 328 1.43 36.58 20.27
CA PRO A 328 0.91 35.23 20.23
C PRO A 328 2.01 34.36 19.62
N ALA A 329 2.43 33.33 20.35
CA ALA A 329 3.29 32.31 19.76
C ALA A 329 2.53 31.73 18.57
N ALA A 330 3.23 31.55 17.44
CA ALA A 330 2.67 30.75 16.36
C ALA A 330 2.28 29.38 16.93
N PRO A 331 1.15 28.78 16.50
CA PRO A 331 0.84 27.42 16.92
C PRO A 331 2.02 26.53 16.55
N ALA A 332 2.54 25.78 17.53
CA ALA A 332 3.62 24.84 17.29
C ALA A 332 3.19 23.86 16.18
N ALA A 333 4.11 23.53 15.27
CA ALA A 333 3.85 22.52 14.26
C ALA A 333 3.45 21.19 14.94
N PRO A 334 2.53 20.41 14.35
CA PRO A 334 2.20 19.10 14.89
C PRO A 334 3.45 18.22 14.90
N ALA A 335 3.65 17.46 15.99
CA ALA A 335 4.85 16.64 16.18
C ALA A 335 4.92 15.38 15.29
N ALA A 336 3.89 15.13 14.49
CA ALA A 336 3.79 14.09 13.47
C ALA A 336 2.73 14.48 12.41
N PRO A 337 2.83 14.00 11.16
CA PRO A 337 1.75 14.07 10.19
C PRO A 337 0.46 13.39 10.68
N ALA A 338 -0.67 13.73 10.05
CA ALA A 338 -1.92 13.02 10.29
C ALA A 338 -1.88 11.64 9.63
N ILE A 339 -2.05 10.58 10.43
CA ILE A 339 -2.00 9.17 10.00
C ILE A 339 -3.27 8.48 10.51
N VAL A 340 -3.98 7.79 9.61
CA VAL A 340 -5.10 6.90 9.95
C VAL A 340 -4.51 5.63 10.58
N SER A 341 -4.83 5.35 11.85
CA SER A 341 -4.29 4.19 12.55
C SER A 341 -4.89 2.88 12.04
N ARG A 342 -4.23 1.76 12.31
CA ARG A 342 -4.76 0.41 12.00
C ARG A 342 -6.17 0.18 12.55
N ALA A 343 -6.48 0.71 13.74
CA ALA A 343 -7.81 0.62 14.32
C ALA A 343 -8.85 1.49 13.58
N ASP A 344 -8.45 2.61 12.99
CA ASP A 344 -9.33 3.53 12.27
C ASP A 344 -9.64 3.07 10.84
N TRP A 345 -8.70 2.39 10.15
CA TRP A 345 -8.97 1.76 8.83
C TRP A 345 -9.49 0.33 8.92
N GLY A 346 -9.64 -0.21 10.14
CA GLY A 346 -10.27 -1.51 10.39
C GLY A 346 -9.37 -2.72 10.09
N ALA A 347 -8.08 -2.63 10.42
CA ALA A 347 -7.15 -3.76 10.35
C ALA A 347 -7.65 -4.95 11.19
N ASP A 348 -7.59 -6.16 10.63
CA ASP A 348 -7.81 -7.37 11.41
C ASP A 348 -6.50 -7.80 12.09
N GLU A 349 -6.29 -7.29 13.31
CA GLU A 349 -5.12 -7.62 14.14
C GLU A 349 -5.07 -9.10 14.59
N SER A 350 -6.05 -9.94 14.23
CA SER A 350 -5.97 -11.40 14.42
C SER A 350 -5.27 -12.12 13.27
N LEU A 351 -5.05 -11.45 12.13
CA LEU A 351 -4.20 -11.94 11.04
C LEU A 351 -2.70 -11.78 11.34
N VAL A 352 -2.31 -10.78 12.13
CA VAL A 352 -0.89 -10.47 12.38
C VAL A 352 -0.21 -11.61 13.14
N ALA A 353 0.81 -12.19 12.52
CA ALA A 353 1.67 -13.21 13.11
C ALA A 353 2.97 -12.60 13.66
N ASP A 354 3.45 -13.18 14.76
CA ASP A 354 4.65 -12.77 15.50
C ASP A 354 4.66 -11.32 16.05
N PRO A 355 5.49 -11.02 17.08
CA PRO A 355 5.70 -9.64 17.50
C PRO A 355 6.49 -8.84 16.45
N PRO A 356 6.20 -7.53 16.25
CA PRO A 356 6.96 -6.68 15.34
C PRO A 356 8.46 -6.68 15.65
N SER A 357 9.29 -6.82 14.61
CA SER A 357 10.75 -6.70 14.71
C SER A 357 11.19 -5.26 14.41
N TYR A 358 12.24 -4.80 15.08
CA TYR A 358 12.72 -3.42 15.02
C TYR A 358 14.19 -3.36 14.55
N LEU A 359 14.51 -2.31 13.80
CA LEU A 359 15.86 -1.92 13.42
C LEU A 359 16.46 -0.99 14.51
N ASP A 360 17.75 -0.66 14.42
CA ASP A 360 18.35 0.38 15.28
C ASP A 360 17.91 1.80 14.83
N THR A 361 17.82 2.02 13.52
CA THR A 361 17.43 3.29 12.87
C THR A 361 16.61 3.04 11.60
N VAL A 362 15.95 4.10 11.09
CA VAL A 362 15.53 4.17 9.68
C VAL A 362 16.49 5.12 8.96
N ASP A 363 17.35 4.55 8.11
CA ASP A 363 18.39 5.27 7.38
C ASP A 363 17.92 5.72 5.98
N ALA A 364 16.84 5.13 5.47
CA ALA A 364 16.22 5.47 4.18
C ALA A 364 14.70 5.24 4.19
N VAL A 365 14.00 5.96 3.31
CA VAL A 365 12.62 5.68 2.89
C VAL A 365 12.64 5.20 1.44
N PHE A 366 12.02 4.05 1.18
CA PHE A 366 11.70 3.61 -0.18
C PHE A 366 10.26 4.00 -0.51
N VAL A 367 10.10 4.71 -1.62
CA VAL A 367 8.80 5.07 -2.19
C VAL A 367 8.38 3.99 -3.18
N HIS A 368 7.14 3.55 -3.01
CA HIS A 368 6.48 2.48 -3.76
C HIS A 368 5.19 2.97 -4.42
N HIS A 369 4.65 2.13 -5.29
CA HIS A 369 3.22 2.13 -5.63
C HIS A 369 2.66 0.72 -5.44
N THR A 370 1.34 0.55 -5.50
CA THR A 370 0.69 -0.77 -5.38
C THR A 370 0.33 -1.42 -6.72
N ALA A 371 0.88 -0.93 -7.84
CA ALA A 371 0.55 -1.34 -9.22
C ALA A 371 -0.96 -1.46 -9.51
N GLY A 372 -1.78 -0.67 -8.81
CA GLY A 372 -3.22 -0.93 -8.64
C GLY A 372 -4.11 -0.35 -9.75
N THR A 373 -5.20 0.30 -9.38
CA THR A 373 -5.91 1.25 -10.26
C THR A 373 -5.86 2.64 -9.64
N ASN A 374 -6.00 3.70 -10.44
CA ASN A 374 -6.18 5.07 -9.95
C ASN A 374 -7.66 5.48 -9.89
N ASP A 375 -8.59 4.62 -10.32
CA ASP A 375 -10.02 4.95 -10.50
C ASP A 375 -10.88 4.72 -9.25
N TYR A 376 -10.31 4.21 -8.15
CA TYR A 376 -11.00 4.07 -6.85
C TYR A 376 -11.45 5.43 -6.28
N ASP A 377 -12.51 5.50 -5.48
CA ASP A 377 -12.81 6.71 -4.72
C ASP A 377 -11.98 6.74 -3.43
N CYS A 378 -11.56 7.91 -2.94
CA CYS A 378 -10.73 7.98 -1.71
C CYS A 378 -11.46 7.50 -0.44
N ALA A 379 -12.75 7.14 -0.52
CA ALA A 379 -13.46 6.39 0.52
C ALA A 379 -13.07 4.90 0.52
N ASP A 380 -12.70 4.33 -0.63
CA ASP A 380 -12.26 2.94 -0.78
C ASP A 380 -10.86 2.69 -0.20
N SER A 381 -10.08 3.74 0.06
CA SER A 381 -8.66 3.61 0.43
C SER A 381 -8.42 2.78 1.69
N ALA A 382 -9.31 2.82 2.68
CA ALA A 382 -9.26 1.92 3.84
C ALA A 382 -9.55 0.45 3.45
N ALA A 383 -10.51 0.21 2.55
CA ALA A 383 -10.82 -1.13 2.04
C ALA A 383 -9.69 -1.69 1.16
N ILE A 384 -9.02 -0.85 0.38
CA ILE A 384 -7.80 -1.22 -0.37
C ILE A 384 -6.71 -1.70 0.61
N VAL A 385 -6.43 -0.93 1.66
CA VAL A 385 -5.41 -1.31 2.66
C VAL A 385 -5.79 -2.58 3.43
N ARG A 386 -7.06 -2.80 3.79
CA ARG A 386 -7.55 -4.08 4.35
C ARG A 386 -7.37 -5.25 3.38
N GLY A 387 -7.67 -5.04 2.10
CA GLY A 387 -7.48 -6.04 1.05
C GLY A 387 -6.01 -6.44 0.89
N ILE A 388 -5.10 -5.47 0.93
CA ILE A 388 -3.66 -5.69 0.86
C ILE A 388 -3.14 -6.39 2.13
N LEU A 389 -3.61 -6.05 3.33
CA LEU A 389 -3.27 -6.78 4.57
C LEU A 389 -3.62 -8.27 4.44
N THR A 390 -4.87 -8.54 4.03
CA THR A 390 -5.40 -9.90 3.91
C THR A 390 -4.64 -10.69 2.84
N TYR A 391 -4.30 -10.06 1.71
CA TYR A 391 -3.47 -10.69 0.67
C TYR A 391 -2.05 -11.01 1.16
N HIS A 392 -1.36 -10.07 1.81
CA HIS A 392 0.01 -10.31 2.29
C HIS A 392 0.06 -11.43 3.34
N VAL A 393 -0.94 -11.54 4.22
CA VAL A 393 -0.99 -12.61 5.24
C VAL A 393 -1.56 -13.93 4.69
N GLU A 394 -2.78 -13.95 4.14
CA GLU A 394 -3.47 -15.19 3.75
C GLU A 394 -3.02 -15.75 2.39
N THR A 395 -2.55 -14.88 1.47
CA THR A 395 -2.03 -15.30 0.16
C THR A 395 -0.51 -15.46 0.19
N ASN A 396 0.25 -14.39 0.50
CA ASN A 396 1.72 -14.45 0.45
C ASN A 396 2.32 -15.17 1.67
N GLY A 397 1.55 -15.37 2.75
CA GLY A 397 2.00 -16.05 3.96
C GLY A 397 2.89 -15.20 4.87
N TRP A 398 2.92 -13.87 4.72
CA TRP A 398 3.78 -12.98 5.52
C TRP A 398 3.24 -12.77 6.94
N ASN A 399 4.01 -12.12 7.81
CA ASN A 399 3.60 -11.87 9.20
C ASN A 399 2.61 -10.69 9.34
N ASP A 400 2.69 -9.71 8.44
CA ASP A 400 1.81 -8.54 8.40
C ASP A 400 1.88 -7.89 6.99
N ILE A 401 1.14 -6.82 6.78
CA ILE A 401 1.25 -5.98 5.58
C ILE A 401 2.68 -5.43 5.41
N GLY A 402 3.24 -5.52 4.19
CA GLY A 402 4.68 -5.35 3.97
C GLY A 402 5.22 -3.92 4.10
N TYR A 403 4.45 -2.93 3.66
CA TYR A 403 4.86 -1.52 3.70
C TYR A 403 4.59 -0.90 5.08
N ASN A 404 5.46 -0.02 5.55
CA ASN A 404 5.28 0.67 6.84
C ASN A 404 4.11 1.67 6.80
N PHE A 405 3.84 2.27 5.63
CA PHE A 405 2.76 3.22 5.43
C PHE A 405 2.20 3.15 4.00
N PHE A 406 0.95 3.58 3.87
CA PHE A 406 0.34 3.87 2.57
C PHE A 406 -0.06 5.33 2.47
N VAL A 407 -0.12 5.84 1.24
CA VAL A 407 -0.68 7.15 0.90
C VAL A 407 -1.72 6.95 -0.20
N ASP A 408 -2.84 7.66 -0.17
CA ASP A 408 -3.81 7.65 -1.27
C ASP A 408 -3.63 8.84 -2.24
N LYS A 409 -4.36 8.84 -3.37
CA LYS A 409 -4.35 9.96 -4.33
C LYS A 409 -4.93 11.27 -3.77
N CYS A 410 -5.62 11.25 -2.63
CA CYS A 410 -6.11 12.43 -1.91
C CYS A 410 -5.11 12.99 -0.88
N GLY A 411 -4.01 12.29 -0.59
CA GLY A 411 -3.02 12.65 0.42
C GLY A 411 -3.32 12.12 1.83
N THR A 412 -4.26 11.20 1.99
CA THR A 412 -4.48 10.49 3.26
C THR A 412 -3.32 9.52 3.51
N VAL A 413 -2.74 9.55 4.70
CA VAL A 413 -1.71 8.58 5.14
C VAL A 413 -2.34 7.51 6.02
N PHE A 414 -2.00 6.24 5.80
CA PHE A 414 -2.44 5.10 6.60
C PHE A 414 -1.23 4.41 7.25
N GLU A 415 -1.36 4.01 8.52
CA GLU A 415 -0.43 3.09 9.17
C GLU A 415 -0.46 1.74 8.46
N GLY A 416 0.67 1.28 7.94
CA GLY A 416 0.84 -0.06 7.38
C GLY A 416 1.27 -1.03 8.48
N ARG A 417 2.53 -1.49 8.40
CA ARG A 417 3.08 -2.50 9.31
C ARG A 417 3.02 -2.11 10.79
N ALA A 418 2.48 -3.00 11.61
CA ALA A 418 2.01 -2.75 12.97
C ALA A 418 3.08 -2.29 13.96
N GLY A 419 2.71 -1.37 14.85
CA GLY A 419 3.50 -1.03 16.04
C GLY A 419 4.76 -0.20 15.76
N GLY A 420 4.83 0.44 14.59
CA GLY A 420 6.01 1.15 14.09
C GLY A 420 5.76 2.53 13.47
N VAL A 421 4.64 3.18 13.78
CA VAL A 421 4.43 4.60 13.40
C VAL A 421 5.58 5.46 13.91
N ASP A 422 5.86 5.44 15.21
CA ASP A 422 6.90 6.21 15.91
C ASP A 422 8.25 5.48 16.06
N LYS A 423 8.36 4.24 15.59
CA LYS A 423 9.53 3.35 15.80
C LYS A 423 10.06 2.74 14.50
N PRO A 424 11.32 2.29 14.46
CA PRO A 424 11.91 1.67 13.27
C PRO A 424 11.45 0.21 13.10
N VAL A 425 10.16 -0.04 12.83
CA VAL A 425 9.69 -1.42 12.53
C VAL A 425 10.22 -1.86 11.17
N ARG A 426 10.73 -3.09 11.08
CA ARG A 426 11.27 -3.67 9.84
C ARG A 426 10.12 -3.97 8.87
N GLY A 427 10.15 -3.36 7.69
CA GLY A 427 9.22 -3.65 6.60
C GLY A 427 9.46 -4.99 5.91
N ALA A 428 8.63 -5.29 4.92
CA ALA A 428 8.77 -6.34 3.93
C ALA A 428 8.31 -5.77 2.57
N HIS A 429 9.08 -4.81 2.04
CA HIS A 429 8.74 -4.04 0.84
C HIS A 429 9.88 -3.90 -0.16
N THR A 430 11.15 -3.92 0.29
CA THR A 430 12.33 -3.72 -0.56
C THR A 430 13.38 -4.77 -0.20
N TYR A 431 13.35 -5.88 -0.92
CA TYR A 431 14.24 -7.01 -0.69
C TYR A 431 15.71 -6.57 -0.69
N GLY A 432 16.47 -7.06 0.30
CA GLY A 432 17.87 -6.69 0.50
C GLY A 432 18.09 -5.38 1.26
N PHE A 433 17.06 -4.53 1.43
CA PHE A 433 17.16 -3.24 2.14
C PHE A 433 16.10 -3.01 3.23
N ASN A 434 15.18 -3.94 3.48
CA ASN A 434 14.21 -3.88 4.59
C ASN A 434 14.92 -3.73 5.95
N GLY A 435 16.16 -4.21 6.07
CA GLY A 435 17.00 -4.05 7.26
C GLY A 435 17.50 -2.65 7.61
N TYR A 436 17.21 -1.62 6.79
CA TYR A 436 17.67 -0.24 7.01
C TYR A 436 16.57 0.82 6.85
N SER A 437 15.36 0.44 6.43
CA SER A 437 14.45 1.37 5.76
C SER A 437 12.98 1.21 6.13
N ALA A 438 12.20 2.22 5.75
CA ALA A 438 10.73 2.19 5.82
C ALA A 438 10.11 2.37 4.43
N GLY A 439 9.07 1.59 4.14
CA GLY A 439 8.34 1.62 2.86
C GLY A 439 7.10 2.51 2.92
N VAL A 440 6.97 3.41 1.96
CA VAL A 440 5.78 4.26 1.77
C VAL A 440 5.19 3.97 0.39
N SER A 441 4.00 3.38 0.31
CA SER A 441 3.37 3.01 -0.96
C SER A 441 2.19 3.90 -1.35
N LEU A 442 2.22 4.47 -2.56
CA LEU A 442 1.11 5.25 -3.11
C LEU A 442 0.09 4.34 -3.78
N LEU A 443 -1.16 4.36 -3.30
CA LEU A 443 -2.25 3.52 -3.82
C LEU A 443 -2.57 3.83 -5.29
N GLY A 444 -2.29 2.87 -6.17
CA GLY A 444 -2.60 2.92 -7.61
C GLY A 444 -1.43 2.51 -8.52
N ASP A 445 -1.58 2.74 -9.83
CA ASP A 445 -0.49 2.61 -10.80
C ASP A 445 0.08 3.99 -11.15
N TYR A 446 1.36 4.06 -11.49
CA TYR A 446 2.10 5.25 -11.91
C TYR A 446 3.13 4.94 -13.02
N GLU A 447 3.14 3.73 -13.58
CA GLU A 447 3.84 3.41 -14.83
C GLU A 447 2.92 3.68 -16.03
N ASN A 448 1.71 3.11 -16.06
CA ASN A 448 0.82 3.15 -17.24
C ASN A 448 -0.10 4.38 -17.29
N GLY A 449 0.42 5.56 -16.91
CA GLY A 449 -0.24 6.85 -17.12
C GLY A 449 -0.92 7.49 -15.91
N GLY A 450 -1.02 6.79 -14.77
CA GLY A 450 -1.37 7.40 -13.49
C GLY A 450 -0.37 8.51 -13.12
N THR A 451 -0.84 9.63 -12.58
CA THR A 451 0.00 10.79 -12.21
C THR A 451 -0.18 11.12 -10.73
N PRO A 452 0.90 11.23 -9.92
CA PRO A 452 0.79 11.49 -8.49
C PRO A 452 0.28 12.92 -8.23
N THR A 453 -0.76 13.05 -7.41
CA THR A 453 -1.37 14.35 -7.12
C THR A 453 -0.45 15.22 -6.25
N ALA A 454 -0.68 16.52 -6.23
CA ALA A 454 0.06 17.42 -5.32
C ALA A 454 -0.12 17.03 -3.85
N ALA A 455 -1.32 16.58 -3.46
CA ALA A 455 -1.61 16.12 -2.11
C ALA A 455 -0.86 14.83 -1.76
N ALA A 456 -0.85 13.84 -2.67
CA ALA A 456 -0.08 12.61 -2.51
C ALA A 456 1.43 12.87 -2.37
N LYS A 457 2.00 13.71 -3.26
CA LYS A 457 3.43 14.07 -3.20
C LYS A 457 3.79 14.77 -1.90
N GLN A 458 2.96 15.71 -1.44
CA GLN A 458 3.18 16.42 -0.17
C GLN A 458 3.07 15.47 1.04
N ALA A 459 2.07 14.57 1.04
CA ALA A 459 1.90 13.58 2.12
C ALA A 459 3.09 12.61 2.20
N ILE A 460 3.61 12.12 1.07
CA ILE A 460 4.84 11.30 1.02
C ILE A 460 6.04 12.11 1.54
N ALA A 461 6.17 13.38 1.13
CA ALA A 461 7.29 14.24 1.55
C ALA A 461 7.27 14.52 3.07
N ASP A 462 6.13 14.92 3.62
CA ASP A 462 5.94 15.21 5.04
C ASP A 462 6.12 13.96 5.92
N LEU A 463 5.59 12.82 5.48
CA LEU A 463 5.79 11.52 6.15
C LEU A 463 7.24 11.09 6.15
N SER A 464 7.94 11.24 5.01
CA SER A 464 9.34 10.86 4.88
C SER A 464 10.25 11.76 5.71
N ALA A 465 10.01 13.08 5.67
CA ALA A 465 10.71 14.06 6.49
C ALA A 465 10.58 13.75 7.98
N TRP A 466 9.35 13.50 8.44
CA TRP A 466 9.08 13.10 9.82
C TRP A 466 9.79 11.80 10.20
N LYS A 467 9.62 10.74 9.38
CA LYS A 467 10.12 9.40 9.69
C LYS A 467 11.64 9.34 9.76
N LEU A 468 12.33 10.06 8.86
CA LEU A 468 13.79 10.22 8.87
C LEU A 468 14.26 11.16 10.01
N GLY A 469 13.48 12.20 10.30
CA GLY A 469 13.72 13.15 11.40
C GLY A 469 13.78 12.48 12.78
N LEU A 470 12.93 11.47 13.04
CA LEU A 470 12.97 10.66 14.26
C LEU A 470 14.33 9.97 14.51
N HIS A 471 15.11 9.72 13.45
CA HIS A 471 16.43 9.10 13.51
C HIS A 471 17.57 10.10 13.24
N GLY A 472 17.25 11.38 13.00
CA GLY A 472 18.22 12.43 12.69
C GLY A 472 18.83 12.32 11.29
N VAL A 473 18.10 11.72 10.34
CA VAL A 473 18.51 11.54 8.94
C VAL A 473 17.95 12.67 8.08
N ASP A 474 18.78 13.22 7.19
CA ASP A 474 18.43 14.34 6.32
C ASP A 474 17.73 13.84 5.03
N PRO A 475 16.50 14.27 4.71
CA PRO A 475 15.72 13.75 3.57
C PRO A 475 16.25 14.19 2.19
N GLU A 476 17.16 15.16 2.11
CA GLU A 476 17.83 15.54 0.85
C GLU A 476 19.17 14.82 0.63
N ALA A 477 19.66 14.08 1.64
CA ALA A 477 21.00 13.49 1.63
C ALA A 477 21.10 12.19 0.82
N LYS A 478 22.33 11.66 0.79
CA LYS A 478 22.65 10.33 0.31
C LYS A 478 23.06 9.42 1.46
N VAL A 479 22.81 8.12 1.28
CA VAL A 479 23.13 7.07 2.25
C VAL A 479 23.79 5.90 1.50
N THR A 480 24.74 5.24 2.14
CA THR A 480 25.36 4.01 1.62
C THR A 480 24.88 2.83 2.45
N LEU A 481 24.15 1.91 1.82
CA LEU A 481 23.58 0.71 2.43
C LEU A 481 24.23 -0.54 1.83
N THR A 482 24.26 -1.64 2.58
CA THR A 482 24.77 -2.93 2.08
C THR A 482 23.61 -3.85 1.72
N ALA A 483 23.54 -4.31 0.47
CA ALA A 483 22.50 -5.21 -0.01
C ALA A 483 22.56 -6.56 0.73
N ALA A 484 21.50 -6.93 1.45
CA ALA A 484 21.43 -8.16 2.24
C ALA A 484 21.14 -9.43 1.40
N GLY A 485 20.83 -9.27 0.12
CA GLY A 485 20.65 -10.33 -0.87
C GLY A 485 20.88 -9.79 -2.28
N ASP A 486 20.87 -10.67 -3.30
CA ASP A 486 20.89 -10.27 -4.72
C ASP A 486 19.56 -9.60 -5.06
N THR A 487 19.61 -8.34 -5.51
CA THR A 487 18.40 -7.55 -5.81
C THR A 487 18.13 -7.41 -7.32
N GLY A 488 18.94 -8.04 -8.17
CA GLY A 488 18.99 -7.78 -9.61
C GLY A 488 19.53 -6.39 -10.00
N VAL A 489 19.80 -5.52 -9.02
CA VAL A 489 20.47 -4.21 -9.18
C VAL A 489 21.83 -4.21 -8.47
N TYR A 490 21.94 -4.92 -7.34
CA TYR A 490 23.13 -5.04 -6.51
C TYR A 490 23.40 -6.50 -6.13
N ASP A 491 24.67 -6.90 -6.14
CA ASP A 491 25.12 -8.20 -5.64
C ASP A 491 24.97 -8.29 -4.10
N THR A 492 24.82 -9.51 -3.57
CA THR A 492 24.78 -9.73 -2.11
C THR A 492 26.07 -9.22 -1.45
N GLY A 493 25.95 -8.25 -0.54
CA GLY A 493 27.07 -7.60 0.14
C GLY A 493 27.64 -6.37 -0.59
N GLU A 494 27.09 -5.97 -1.73
CA GLU A 494 27.48 -4.73 -2.42
C GLU A 494 27.00 -3.47 -1.68
N GLN A 495 27.72 -2.35 -1.86
CA GLN A 495 27.40 -1.05 -1.25
C GLN A 495 26.62 -0.14 -2.23
N ALA A 496 25.30 -0.10 -2.06
CA ALA A 496 24.41 0.80 -2.79
C ALA A 496 24.48 2.22 -2.23
N THR A 497 24.79 3.23 -3.06
CA THR A 497 24.81 4.65 -2.65
C THR A 497 23.56 5.38 -3.17
N LEU A 498 22.52 5.36 -2.35
CA LEU A 498 21.17 5.79 -2.67
C LEU A 498 20.90 7.23 -2.20
N ASN A 499 19.69 7.72 -2.41
CA ASN A 499 19.18 8.91 -1.72
C ASN A 499 18.44 8.46 -0.45
N THR A 500 18.38 9.29 0.59
CA THR A 500 17.64 8.95 1.82
C THR A 500 16.13 8.83 1.61
N ILE A 501 15.59 9.43 0.53
CA ILE A 501 14.29 9.07 -0.04
C ILE A 501 14.53 8.60 -1.49
N SER A 502 14.34 7.32 -1.77
CA SER A 502 14.61 6.70 -3.08
C SER A 502 13.41 5.88 -3.56
N GLY A 503 13.33 5.55 -4.85
CA GLY A 503 12.28 4.69 -5.40
C GLY A 503 12.62 3.22 -5.25
N HIS A 504 11.64 2.31 -5.25
CA HIS A 504 11.92 0.86 -5.17
C HIS A 504 12.92 0.41 -6.26
N ARG A 505 12.75 0.86 -7.51
CA ARG A 505 13.68 0.63 -8.63
C ARG A 505 15.12 1.15 -8.44
N ASP A 506 15.40 1.95 -7.41
CA ASP A 506 16.79 2.32 -7.05
C ASP A 506 17.51 1.19 -6.30
N GLY A 507 16.77 0.27 -5.65
CA GLY A 507 17.32 -0.81 -4.83
C GLY A 507 17.06 -2.23 -5.35
N TYR A 508 15.97 -2.44 -6.10
CA TYR A 508 15.52 -3.76 -6.58
C TYR A 508 15.10 -3.71 -8.06
N ALA A 509 15.20 -4.84 -8.76
CA ALA A 509 14.88 -4.96 -10.18
C ALA A 509 13.37 -4.98 -10.45
N THR A 510 12.73 -3.81 -10.40
CA THR A 510 11.28 -3.63 -10.56
C THR A 510 10.93 -2.34 -11.32
N LEU A 511 9.70 -2.24 -11.81
CA LEU A 511 9.14 -0.97 -12.31
C LEU A 511 8.58 -0.10 -11.16
N CYS A 512 8.32 -0.64 -9.97
CA CYS A 512 7.88 0.15 -8.82
C CYS A 512 8.88 1.30 -8.52
N PRO A 513 8.46 2.56 -8.26
CA PRO A 513 7.10 3.04 -7.97
C PRO A 513 6.31 3.54 -9.20
N GLY A 514 6.69 3.13 -10.41
CA GLY A 514 6.14 3.64 -11.67
C GLY A 514 6.78 4.95 -12.13
N ALA A 515 6.95 5.11 -13.45
CA ALA A 515 7.72 6.17 -14.08
C ALA A 515 7.28 7.59 -13.70
N ALA A 516 5.98 7.84 -13.53
CA ALA A 516 5.45 9.16 -13.17
C ALA A 516 5.76 9.55 -11.72
N LEU A 517 5.67 8.60 -10.78
CA LEU A 517 6.01 8.82 -9.37
C LEU A 517 7.53 8.83 -9.16
N TYR A 518 8.27 7.95 -9.85
CA TYR A 518 9.74 7.97 -9.86
C TYR A 518 10.29 9.32 -10.36
N SER A 519 9.70 9.88 -11.42
CA SER A 519 10.06 11.21 -11.93
C SER A 519 9.76 12.35 -10.95
N ALA A 520 8.86 12.16 -9.98
CA ALA A 520 8.52 13.14 -8.95
C ALA A 520 9.43 13.06 -7.70
N LEU A 521 10.27 12.04 -7.55
CA LEU A 521 11.13 11.89 -6.36
C LEU A 521 12.07 13.08 -6.08
N PRO A 522 12.62 13.81 -7.07
CA PRO A 522 13.38 15.04 -6.81
C PRO A 522 12.54 16.15 -6.18
N GLU A 523 11.26 16.27 -6.57
CA GLU A 523 10.31 17.23 -6.00
C GLU A 523 9.94 16.83 -4.56
N ILE A 524 9.66 15.53 -4.35
CA ILE A 524 9.33 14.96 -3.04
C ILE A 524 10.48 15.16 -2.04
N ARG A 525 11.74 14.96 -2.46
CA ARG A 525 12.93 15.24 -1.63
C ARG A 525 13.04 16.71 -1.23
N GLY A 526 12.90 17.63 -2.18
CA GLY A 526 12.94 19.07 -1.88
C GLY A 526 11.78 19.53 -0.97
N ALA A 527 10.58 18.97 -1.15
CA ALA A 527 9.44 19.20 -0.28
C ALA A 527 9.67 18.62 1.13
N ALA A 528 10.34 17.47 1.24
CA ALA A 528 10.70 16.85 2.52
C ALA A 528 11.78 17.65 3.25
N GLY A 529 12.82 18.12 2.56
CA GLY A 529 13.85 19.00 3.14
C GLY A 529 13.32 20.35 3.62
N ALA A 530 12.26 20.86 2.97
CA ALA A 530 11.55 22.08 3.35
C ALA A 530 10.34 21.83 4.30
N SER A 531 10.10 20.58 4.73
CA SER A 531 8.93 20.21 5.52
C SER A 531 9.02 20.72 6.97
N VAL A 532 7.88 21.06 7.56
CA VAL A 532 7.76 21.38 9.00
C VAL A 532 8.08 20.19 9.91
N TYR A 533 8.14 18.97 9.37
CA TYR A 533 8.50 17.76 10.11
C TYR A 533 9.99 17.37 9.97
N ALA A 534 10.77 18.08 9.17
CA ALA A 534 12.23 17.90 9.06
C ALA A 534 13.01 18.55 10.22
N ASP A 535 12.31 18.93 11.30
CA ASP A 535 12.84 19.74 12.39
C ASP A 535 13.90 18.94 13.18
N ARG A 536 15.12 19.48 13.21
CA ARG A 536 16.32 18.72 13.59
C ARG A 536 16.55 18.86 15.10
N PRO A 537 16.40 17.80 15.92
CA PRO A 537 16.85 17.86 17.31
C PRO A 537 18.38 18.05 17.32
N GLU A 538 18.85 19.20 17.81
CA GLU A 538 20.29 19.45 18.01
C GLU A 538 20.85 18.40 18.99
N LYS A 539 21.99 17.78 18.62
CA LYS A 539 22.66 16.70 19.36
C LYS A 539 23.67 17.22 20.38
#